data_AF-A0A3A0FEB4-F1
#
_entry.id   AF-A0A3A0FEB4-F1
#
_cell.length_a   1.000
_cell.length_b   1.000
_cell.length_c   1.000
_cell.angle_alpha   90.00
_cell.angle_beta   90.00
_cell.angle_gamma   90.00
#
_symmetry.space_group_name_H-M   'P 1'
#
loop_
_entity.id
_entity.type
_entity.pdbx_description
1 polymer ?
#
loop_
_entity_poly.entity_id
_entity_poly.type
_entity_poly.pdbx_seq_one_letter_code
_entity_poly.pdbx_strand_id
1 'polypeptide(L)'
;SYTERVVVQDDVAYTTTVNDRLRIFDVADASAPALLADVPLADVPRLEIAGTLLYATHIGTLPALSVIDVSDPSAPVTVGELPNDSIHGAYDALRVVGALGFPTNGIILDLSDPSAPQRPGVEPSEGQVRGVTVANGLTYLAEGSAGLRIVVPAESPLPQPECANGLDDDGDGKVDHPSDVGCSSAGDWTELPDCSNGVDDDRDGWTDHPNDPSCVDALANTETRPCSDGLDNDGDGKYDAADPQCGNGWGPEKSSCGFGAELALALGALRLRRRLSGAGAPPG
;
A
#
# COMPACT_ATOMS: atom_id res chain seq x y z
N SER A 1 15.04 -30.33 31.53
CA SER A 1 13.83 -29.92 32.25
C SER A 1 13.12 -28.98 31.30
N TYR A 2 12.09 -29.47 30.62
CA TYR A 2 11.31 -28.63 29.71
C TYR A 2 10.45 -27.71 30.57
N THR A 3 10.57 -26.41 30.36
CA THR A 3 9.78 -25.41 31.08
C THR A 3 8.31 -25.63 30.74
N GLU A 4 7.46 -25.83 31.74
CA GLU A 4 6.00 -25.84 31.56
C GLU A 4 5.59 -24.55 30.85
N ARG A 5 4.89 -24.68 29.73
CA ARG A 5 4.45 -23.53 28.94
C ARG A 5 2.99 -23.30 29.24
N VAL A 6 2.69 -22.09 29.68
CA VAL A 6 1.32 -21.60 29.83
C VAL A 6 1.09 -20.55 28.77
N VAL A 7 0.01 -20.70 28.03
CA VAL A 7 -0.55 -19.67 27.16
C VAL A 7 -1.93 -19.33 27.70
N VAL A 8 -2.27 -18.05 27.73
CA VAL A 8 -3.58 -17.57 28.19
C VAL A 8 -4.19 -16.73 27.09
N GLN A 9 -5.45 -16.98 26.77
CA GLN A 9 -6.26 -16.13 25.92
C GLN A 9 -7.60 -15.92 26.61
N ASP A 10 -7.97 -14.66 26.77
CA ASP A 10 -9.13 -14.25 27.56
C ASP A 10 -9.08 -14.88 28.97
N ASP A 11 -10.13 -15.59 29.37
CA ASP A 11 -10.26 -16.26 30.67
C ASP A 11 -9.89 -17.75 30.61
N VAL A 12 -9.13 -18.20 29.60
CA VAL A 12 -8.74 -19.61 29.44
C VAL A 12 -7.23 -19.77 29.40
N ALA A 13 -6.71 -20.67 30.26
CA ALA A 13 -5.30 -21.01 30.32
C ALA A 13 -5.04 -22.43 29.78
N TYR A 14 -4.04 -22.54 28.90
CA TYR A 14 -3.59 -23.78 28.26
C TYR A 14 -2.19 -24.09 28.74
N THR A 15 -1.96 -25.27 29.31
CA THR A 15 -0.66 -25.68 29.83
C THR A 15 -0.25 -27.06 29.37
N THR A 16 1.03 -27.23 29.08
CA THR A 16 1.65 -28.55 28.97
C THR A 16 2.18 -28.99 30.32
N THR A 17 2.07 -30.28 30.62
CA THR A 17 2.58 -30.87 31.85
C THR A 17 3.76 -31.80 31.56
N VAL A 18 4.56 -32.09 32.60
CA VAL A 18 5.69 -33.03 32.52
C VAL A 18 5.31 -34.49 32.22
N ASN A 19 4.02 -34.82 32.19
CA ASN A 19 3.49 -36.15 31.89
C ASN A 19 2.75 -36.21 30.55
N ASP A 20 3.12 -35.35 29.60
CA ASP A 20 2.63 -35.40 28.21
C ASP A 20 1.12 -35.15 28.10
N ARG A 21 0.64 -34.13 28.81
CA ARG A 21 -0.77 -33.71 28.78
C ARG A 21 -0.91 -32.23 28.46
N LEU A 22 -1.94 -31.91 27.69
CA LEU A 22 -2.52 -30.58 27.62
C LEU A 22 -3.61 -30.49 28.67
N ARG A 23 -3.48 -29.53 29.58
CA ARG A 23 -4.54 -29.16 30.52
C ARG A 23 -5.06 -27.77 30.19
N ILE A 24 -6.37 -27.65 30.21
CA ILE A 24 -7.08 -26.41 29.90
C ILE A 24 -7.87 -26.01 31.13
N PHE A 25 -7.75 -24.76 31.55
CA PHE A 25 -8.38 -24.22 32.73
C PHE A 25 -9.21 -22.98 32.40
N ASP A 26 -10.38 -22.87 33.01
CA ASP A 26 -11.06 -21.60 33.21
C ASP A 26 -10.33 -20.84 34.33
N VAL A 27 -9.91 -19.62 34.03
CA VAL A 27 -9.20 -18.72 34.94
C VAL A 27 -9.91 -17.37 35.10
N ALA A 28 -11.21 -17.29 34.78
CA ALA A 28 -12.03 -16.09 34.99
C ALA A 28 -12.00 -15.63 36.47
N ASP A 29 -11.99 -16.60 37.39
CA ASP A 29 -11.67 -16.37 38.80
C ASP A 29 -10.23 -16.83 39.09
N ALA A 30 -9.31 -15.86 39.13
CA ALA A 30 -7.90 -16.12 39.42
C ALA A 30 -7.64 -16.77 40.80
N SER A 31 -8.60 -16.71 41.73
CA SER A 31 -8.50 -17.37 43.03
C SER A 31 -8.97 -18.82 43.03
N ALA A 32 -9.72 -19.24 42.00
CA ALA A 32 -10.27 -20.58 41.87
C ALA A 32 -10.26 -21.10 40.41
N PRO A 33 -9.08 -21.35 39.80
CA PRO A 33 -9.01 -21.96 38.48
C PRO A 33 -9.71 -23.33 38.41
N ALA A 34 -10.53 -23.54 37.38
CA ALA A 34 -11.28 -24.79 37.18
C ALA A 34 -10.75 -25.56 35.96
N LEU A 35 -10.47 -26.86 36.12
CA LEU A 35 -10.02 -27.72 35.02
C LEU A 35 -11.19 -27.99 34.06
N LEU A 36 -11.04 -27.57 32.80
CA LEU A 36 -12.00 -27.80 31.72
C LEU A 36 -11.71 -29.08 30.95
N ALA A 37 -10.43 -29.31 30.61
CA ALA A 37 -10.00 -30.48 29.85
C ALA A 37 -8.62 -30.96 30.29
N ASP A 38 -8.41 -32.27 30.17
CA ASP A 38 -7.11 -32.94 30.35
C ASP A 38 -7.00 -33.98 29.22
N VAL A 39 -6.16 -33.72 28.22
CA VAL A 39 -6.02 -34.55 27.01
C VAL A 39 -4.55 -34.91 26.74
N PRO A 40 -4.26 -36.04 26.07
CA PRO A 40 -2.89 -36.42 25.73
C PRO A 40 -2.27 -35.40 24.77
N LEU A 41 -1.08 -34.91 25.10
CA LEU A 41 -0.29 -34.05 24.22
C LEU A 41 1.19 -34.16 24.61
N ALA A 42 1.92 -35.02 23.91
CA ALA A 42 3.27 -35.41 24.29
C ALA A 42 4.36 -34.53 23.72
N ASP A 43 5.45 -34.37 24.47
CA ASP A 43 6.71 -33.84 23.97
C ASP A 43 6.58 -32.44 23.34
N VAL A 44 5.81 -31.55 23.98
CA VAL A 44 5.52 -30.20 23.46
C VAL A 44 6.42 -29.12 24.07
N PRO A 45 7.49 -28.68 23.40
CA PRO A 45 8.32 -27.57 23.86
C PRO A 45 7.65 -26.20 23.72
N ARG A 46 6.66 -26.05 22.84
CA ARG A 46 5.99 -24.77 22.61
C ARG A 46 4.49 -24.93 22.33
N LEU A 47 3.71 -24.10 23.02
CA LEU A 47 2.33 -23.77 22.69
C LEU A 47 2.25 -22.32 22.18
N GLU A 48 1.38 -22.09 21.21
CA GLU A 48 0.98 -20.76 20.73
C GLU A 48 -0.52 -20.81 20.43
N ILE A 49 -1.27 -19.77 20.79
CA ILE A 49 -2.71 -19.68 20.49
C ILE A 49 -2.95 -18.55 19.50
N ALA A 50 -3.81 -18.80 18.51
CA ALA A 50 -4.30 -17.77 17.60
C ALA A 50 -5.79 -17.99 17.32
N GLY A 51 -6.63 -17.09 17.85
CA GLY A 51 -8.08 -17.25 17.75
C GLY A 51 -8.54 -18.52 18.46
N THR A 52 -9.25 -19.40 17.76
CA THR A 52 -9.75 -20.66 18.31
C THR A 52 -8.79 -21.84 18.13
N LEU A 53 -7.58 -21.60 17.63
CA LEU A 53 -6.62 -22.65 17.33
C LEU A 53 -5.42 -22.58 18.26
N LEU A 54 -5.07 -23.74 18.82
CA LEU A 54 -3.87 -23.96 19.60
C LEU A 54 -2.86 -24.75 18.75
N TYR A 55 -1.66 -24.21 18.65
CA TYR A 55 -0.56 -24.75 17.87
C TYR A 55 0.49 -25.32 18.83
N ALA A 56 0.78 -26.61 18.69
CA ALA A 56 1.74 -27.33 19.52
C ALA A 56 2.87 -27.87 18.67
N THR A 57 4.12 -27.42 18.90
CA THR A 57 5.28 -28.07 18.28
C THR A 57 5.64 -29.32 19.08
N HIS A 58 6.16 -30.36 18.42
CA HIS A 58 6.63 -31.57 19.12
C HIS A 58 8.08 -31.89 18.82
N ILE A 59 8.76 -32.57 19.76
CA ILE A 59 10.10 -33.13 19.56
C ILE A 59 10.06 -34.64 19.28
N GLY A 60 11.19 -35.19 18.84
CA GLY A 60 11.36 -36.64 18.73
C GLY A 60 10.78 -37.20 17.43
N THR A 61 9.86 -38.16 17.54
CA THR A 61 9.26 -38.88 16.40
C THR A 61 7.81 -38.49 16.11
N LEU A 62 7.26 -37.55 16.88
CA LEU A 62 5.91 -37.02 16.71
C LEU A 62 5.81 -36.10 15.50
N PRO A 63 4.59 -35.78 15.00
CA PRO A 63 4.43 -34.70 14.02
C PRO A 63 5.13 -33.43 14.48
N ALA A 64 5.72 -32.70 13.55
CA ALA A 64 6.37 -31.42 13.82
C ALA A 64 5.45 -30.42 14.56
N LEU A 65 4.19 -30.38 14.16
CA LEU A 65 3.18 -29.45 14.63
C LEU A 65 1.84 -30.18 14.69
N SER A 66 1.12 -30.04 15.79
CA SER A 66 -0.31 -30.34 15.87
C SER A 66 -1.09 -29.04 15.95
N VAL A 67 -2.17 -28.96 15.18
CA VAL A 67 -3.15 -27.87 15.18
C VAL A 67 -4.41 -28.39 15.86
N ILE A 68 -4.80 -27.73 16.95
CA ILE A 68 -5.87 -28.18 17.85
C ILE A 68 -6.94 -27.10 17.89
N ASP A 69 -8.16 -27.43 17.50
CA ASP A 69 -9.33 -26.60 17.70
C ASP A 69 -9.71 -26.60 19.18
N VAL A 70 -9.73 -25.40 19.76
CA VAL A 70 -10.08 -25.12 21.15
C VAL A 70 -11.25 -24.13 21.23
N SER A 71 -12.09 -24.06 20.19
CA SER A 71 -13.34 -23.29 20.17
C SER A 71 -14.29 -23.69 21.31
N ASP A 72 -14.30 -24.97 21.68
CA ASP A 72 -14.80 -25.46 22.97
C ASP A 72 -13.60 -25.92 23.83
N PRO A 73 -13.16 -25.11 24.82
CA PRO A 73 -12.03 -25.43 25.67
C PRO A 73 -12.24 -26.69 26.55
N SER A 74 -13.48 -27.15 26.73
CA SER A 74 -13.79 -28.38 27.46
C SER A 74 -13.67 -29.65 26.60
N ALA A 75 -13.64 -29.48 25.28
CA ALA A 75 -13.59 -30.57 24.30
C ALA A 75 -12.61 -30.26 23.14
N PRO A 76 -11.30 -30.09 23.41
CA PRO A 76 -10.32 -29.78 22.37
C PRO A 76 -10.15 -30.93 21.36
N VAL A 77 -9.98 -30.60 20.08
CA VAL A 77 -9.87 -31.57 18.98
C VAL A 77 -8.68 -31.25 18.08
N THR A 78 -7.79 -32.22 17.85
CA THR A 78 -6.74 -32.09 16.82
C THR A 78 -7.38 -32.07 15.43
N VAL A 79 -7.17 -30.99 14.68
CA VAL A 79 -7.74 -30.79 13.34
C VAL A 79 -6.73 -30.99 12.21
N GLY A 80 -5.43 -30.82 12.48
CA GLY A 80 -4.39 -31.00 11.48
C GLY A 80 -3.01 -31.25 12.10
N GLU A 81 -2.12 -31.82 11.30
CA GLU A 81 -0.75 -32.13 11.71
C GLU A 81 0.24 -31.87 10.58
N LEU A 82 1.41 -31.35 10.92
CA LEU A 82 2.56 -31.25 10.02
C LEU A 82 3.51 -32.42 10.30
N PRO A 83 3.90 -33.23 9.30
CA PRO A 83 4.80 -34.38 9.49
C PRO A 83 6.16 -34.00 10.13
N ASN A 84 6.85 -34.93 10.79
CA ASN A 84 8.07 -34.64 11.56
C ASN A 84 9.24 -34.07 10.73
N ASP A 85 9.50 -34.70 9.58
CA ASP A 85 10.62 -34.41 8.66
C ASP A 85 10.66 -32.97 8.16
N SER A 86 9.55 -32.29 8.39
CA SER A 86 9.27 -30.95 8.03
C SER A 86 10.24 -29.99 8.79
N ILE A 87 10.20 -29.80 10.13
CA ILE A 87 10.90 -28.67 10.85
C ILE A 87 12.10 -29.18 11.67
N HIS A 88 13.04 -29.89 11.08
CA HIS A 88 14.20 -30.41 11.82
C HIS A 88 14.85 -29.37 12.76
N GLY A 89 14.79 -29.62 14.07
CA GLY A 89 15.49 -28.85 15.10
C GLY A 89 14.87 -27.49 15.49
N ALA A 90 13.66 -27.16 15.06
CA ALA A 90 13.08 -25.82 15.22
C ALA A 90 12.04 -25.67 16.34
N TYR A 91 11.99 -26.62 17.26
CA TYR A 91 10.82 -26.84 18.11
C TYR A 91 10.65 -25.82 19.24
N ASP A 92 11.68 -25.04 19.55
CA ASP A 92 11.75 -24.19 20.76
C ASP A 92 10.95 -22.89 20.68
N ALA A 93 10.60 -22.42 19.49
CA ALA A 93 9.63 -21.34 19.33
C ALA A 93 8.89 -21.46 18.00
N LEU A 94 7.60 -21.16 18.07
CA LEU A 94 6.68 -20.95 16.97
C LEU A 94 5.95 -19.64 17.29
N ARG A 95 5.84 -18.75 16.30
CA ARG A 95 4.91 -17.62 16.34
C ARG A 95 3.91 -17.77 15.22
N VAL A 96 2.63 -17.58 15.50
CA VAL A 96 1.57 -17.59 14.50
C VAL A 96 1.07 -16.16 14.27
N VAL A 97 0.96 -15.77 13.00
CA VAL A 97 0.48 -14.47 12.54
C VAL A 97 -0.47 -14.72 11.38
N GLY A 98 -1.77 -14.46 11.59
CA GLY A 98 -2.78 -14.79 10.59
C GLY A 98 -2.68 -16.26 10.17
N ALA A 99 -2.49 -16.49 8.87
CA ALA A 99 -2.33 -17.81 8.28
C ALA A 99 -0.87 -18.32 8.22
N LEU A 100 0.10 -17.63 8.84
CA LEU A 100 1.51 -18.00 8.75
C LEU A 100 2.11 -18.40 10.09
N GLY A 101 2.94 -19.44 10.08
CA GLY A 101 3.73 -19.88 11.22
C GLY A 101 5.22 -19.62 11.03
N PHE A 102 5.89 -19.15 12.07
CA PHE A 102 7.31 -18.77 12.04
C PHE A 102 8.09 -19.51 13.14
N PRO A 103 8.52 -20.76 12.88
CA PRO A 103 9.47 -21.46 13.74
C PRO A 103 10.86 -20.80 13.76
N THR A 104 11.63 -21.08 14.81
CA THR A 104 12.98 -20.49 14.99
C THR A 104 13.99 -20.80 13.89
N ASN A 105 13.80 -21.90 13.14
CA ASN A 105 14.74 -22.30 12.09
C ASN A 105 14.57 -21.53 10.78
N GLY A 106 13.66 -20.55 10.72
CA GLY A 106 13.55 -19.69 9.55
C GLY A 106 12.66 -20.20 8.43
N ILE A 107 12.10 -21.39 8.60
CA ILE A 107 11.09 -21.90 7.66
C ILE A 107 9.79 -21.17 7.97
N ILE A 108 9.10 -20.70 6.93
CA ILE A 108 7.74 -20.17 7.05
C ILE A 108 6.79 -21.36 6.88
N LEU A 109 5.72 -21.43 7.66
CA LEU A 109 4.66 -22.44 7.54
C LEU A 109 3.41 -21.78 6.99
N ASP A 110 2.75 -22.44 6.05
CA ASP A 110 1.40 -22.08 5.61
C ASP A 110 0.40 -22.82 6.51
N LEU A 111 -0.40 -22.05 7.23
CA LEU A 111 -1.42 -22.46 8.18
C LEU A 111 -2.81 -21.94 7.75
N SER A 112 -2.96 -21.56 6.47
CA SER A 112 -4.24 -21.07 5.91
C SER A 112 -5.34 -22.11 5.96
N ASP A 113 -5.01 -23.39 5.78
CA ASP A 113 -5.85 -24.54 6.07
C ASP A 113 -5.36 -25.23 7.36
N PRO A 114 -6.03 -25.01 8.51
CA PRO A 114 -5.69 -25.65 9.78
C PRO A 114 -5.71 -27.18 9.74
N SER A 115 -6.47 -27.78 8.82
CA SER A 115 -6.56 -29.23 8.68
C SER A 115 -5.42 -29.84 7.88
N ALA A 116 -4.74 -29.02 7.09
CA ALA A 116 -3.62 -29.40 6.24
C ALA A 116 -2.51 -28.35 6.31
N PRO A 117 -1.82 -28.18 7.46
CA PRO A 117 -0.69 -27.26 7.55
C PRO A 117 0.44 -27.73 6.64
N GLN A 118 1.13 -26.79 5.99
CA GLN A 118 2.15 -27.10 4.98
C GLN A 118 3.41 -26.27 5.16
N ARG A 119 4.50 -26.78 4.56
CA ARG A 119 5.63 -25.94 4.21
C ARG A 119 5.43 -25.36 2.83
N PRO A 120 5.43 -24.03 2.68
CA PRO A 120 5.72 -23.41 1.41
C PRO A 120 7.06 -23.92 0.88
N GLY A 121 7.17 -24.14 -0.43
CA GLY A 121 8.44 -24.42 -1.10
C GLY A 121 9.39 -23.23 -1.19
N VAL A 122 9.25 -22.24 -0.29
CA VAL A 122 10.09 -21.04 -0.25
C VAL A 122 11.36 -21.35 0.51
N GLU A 123 12.48 -20.84 0.01
CA GLU A 123 13.79 -21.02 0.65
C GLU A 123 13.74 -20.58 2.13
N PRO A 124 14.30 -21.40 3.05
CA PRO A 124 14.39 -21.04 4.47
C PRO A 124 15.16 -19.72 4.63
N SER A 125 14.86 -18.96 5.68
CA SER A 125 15.70 -17.78 5.97
C SER A 125 17.15 -18.17 6.22
N GLU A 126 18.08 -17.29 5.83
CA GLU A 126 19.53 -17.50 6.01
C GLU A 126 19.97 -17.41 7.49
N GLY A 127 19.08 -16.97 8.39
CA GLY A 127 19.35 -16.80 9.82
C GLY A 127 18.27 -17.40 10.72
N GLN A 128 18.63 -17.59 12.01
CA GLN A 128 17.69 -18.08 13.03
C GLN A 128 16.71 -16.98 13.43
N VAL A 129 15.40 -17.23 13.31
CA VAL A 129 14.34 -16.30 13.71
C VAL A 129 14.30 -16.21 15.24
N ARG A 130 14.59 -15.01 15.76
CA ARG A 130 14.61 -14.68 17.20
C ARG A 130 13.37 -13.94 17.65
N GLY A 131 12.75 -13.19 16.75
CA GLY A 131 11.59 -12.37 17.02
C GLY A 131 10.73 -12.23 15.78
N VAL A 132 9.42 -12.18 16.00
CA VAL A 132 8.41 -12.03 14.97
C VAL A 132 7.40 -11.00 15.47
N THR A 133 7.17 -9.96 14.70
CA THR A 133 6.14 -8.95 15.00
C THR A 133 5.40 -8.56 13.73
N VAL A 134 4.21 -8.01 13.89
CA VAL A 134 3.36 -7.55 12.80
C VAL A 134 3.10 -6.07 12.99
N ALA A 135 3.31 -5.29 11.94
CA ALA A 135 2.90 -3.89 11.90
C ALA A 135 2.49 -3.53 10.48
N ASN A 136 1.42 -2.75 10.34
CA ASN A 136 0.92 -2.28 9.03
C ASN A 136 0.72 -3.41 8.00
N GLY A 137 0.21 -4.58 8.44
CA GLY A 137 -0.01 -5.74 7.56
C GLY A 137 1.27 -6.50 7.16
N LEU A 138 2.45 -6.04 7.58
CA LEU A 138 3.73 -6.67 7.28
C LEU A 138 4.24 -7.49 8.46
N THR A 139 4.83 -8.65 8.17
CA THR A 139 5.49 -9.47 9.19
C THR A 139 6.98 -9.19 9.19
N TYR A 140 7.53 -8.80 10.34
CA TYR A 140 8.93 -8.48 10.56
C TYR A 140 9.61 -9.61 11.34
N LEU A 141 10.67 -10.18 10.76
CA LEU A 141 11.46 -11.27 11.31
C LEU A 141 12.86 -10.75 11.69
N ALA A 142 13.23 -10.89 12.97
CA ALA A 142 14.60 -10.63 13.42
C ALA A 142 15.42 -11.93 13.31
N GLU A 143 16.32 -12.01 12.34
CA GLU A 143 17.02 -13.23 11.89
C GLU A 143 18.50 -13.27 12.31
N GLY A 144 18.81 -12.94 13.57
CA GLY A 144 20.17 -13.04 14.11
C GLY A 144 21.22 -12.31 13.26
N SER A 145 22.14 -13.06 12.65
CA SER A 145 23.19 -12.51 11.78
C SER A 145 22.72 -12.11 10.38
N ALA A 146 21.55 -12.60 9.94
CA ALA A 146 20.95 -12.22 8.65
C ALA A 146 20.20 -10.88 8.72
N GLY A 147 19.99 -10.32 9.91
CA GLY A 147 19.40 -9.00 10.09
C GLY A 147 17.87 -9.04 10.20
N LEU A 148 17.19 -8.11 9.50
CA LEU A 148 15.73 -7.97 9.52
C LEU A 148 15.16 -8.41 8.16
N ARG A 149 14.26 -9.40 8.15
CA ARG A 149 13.49 -9.80 6.97
C ARG A 149 12.05 -9.32 7.11
N ILE A 150 11.49 -8.81 6.03
CA ILE A 150 10.07 -8.45 5.95
C ILE A 150 9.39 -9.50 5.07
N VAL A 151 8.36 -10.14 5.61
CA VAL A 151 7.51 -11.10 4.90
C VAL A 151 6.20 -10.40 4.57
N VAL A 152 5.92 -10.32 3.28
CA VAL A 152 4.69 -9.77 2.72
C VAL A 152 3.75 -10.95 2.42
N PRO A 153 2.47 -10.92 2.83
CA PRO A 153 1.51 -11.97 2.47
C PRO A 153 1.42 -12.12 0.95
N ALA A 154 1.33 -13.34 0.43
CA ALA A 154 1.23 -13.57 -1.02
C ALA A 154 -0.02 -12.95 -1.67
N GLU A 155 -1.08 -12.78 -0.87
CA GLU A 155 -2.34 -12.10 -1.24
C GLU A 155 -2.30 -10.59 -0.95
N SER A 156 -1.28 -10.12 -0.22
CA SER A 156 -1.02 -8.70 -0.17
C SER A 156 -0.30 -8.38 -1.46
N PRO A 157 -0.81 -7.49 -2.31
CA PRO A 157 0.11 -6.85 -3.23
C PRO A 157 1.24 -6.33 -2.33
N LEU A 158 2.47 -6.42 -2.81
CA LEU A 158 3.52 -5.53 -2.31
C LEU A 158 2.92 -4.10 -2.23
N PRO A 159 3.50 -3.14 -1.50
CA PRO A 159 3.26 -1.76 -1.91
C PRO A 159 3.66 -1.69 -3.39
N GLN A 160 2.65 -1.81 -4.26
CA GLN A 160 2.75 -1.71 -5.69
C GLN A 160 2.35 -0.26 -5.98
N PRO A 161 3.07 0.41 -6.88
CA PRO A 161 2.63 1.70 -7.37
C PRO A 161 1.17 1.57 -7.84
N GLU A 162 0.31 2.56 -7.52
CA GLU A 162 -1.12 2.56 -7.92
C GLU A 162 -1.23 2.21 -9.41
N CYS A 163 -0.41 2.86 -10.23
CA CYS A 163 -0.25 2.66 -11.68
C CYS A 163 0.22 1.28 -12.20
N ALA A 164 0.37 0.27 -11.33
CA ALA A 164 0.67 -1.10 -11.71
C ALA A 164 -0.01 -2.16 -10.82
N ASN A 165 -1.03 -1.78 -10.05
CA ASN A 165 -1.66 -2.66 -9.07
C ASN A 165 -2.96 -3.33 -9.57
N GLY A 166 -3.48 -2.92 -10.73
CA GLY A 166 -4.67 -3.49 -11.35
C GLY A 166 -6.00 -3.01 -10.78
N LEU A 167 -6.02 -1.88 -10.05
CA LEU A 167 -7.20 -1.23 -9.48
C LEU A 167 -7.39 0.15 -10.12
N ASP A 168 -8.62 0.67 -10.06
CA ASP A 168 -8.93 2.06 -10.44
C ASP A 168 -8.96 2.87 -9.15
N ASP A 169 -7.81 3.37 -8.73
CA ASP A 169 -7.58 4.00 -7.42
C ASP A 169 -8.08 5.46 -7.39
N ASP A 170 -8.13 6.14 -8.53
CA ASP A 170 -8.65 7.51 -8.66
C ASP A 170 -10.14 7.59 -9.08
N GLY A 171 -10.70 6.48 -9.60
CA GLY A 171 -12.10 6.33 -9.95
C GLY A 171 -12.50 6.93 -11.31
N ASP A 172 -11.55 7.19 -12.21
CA ASP A 172 -11.80 7.74 -13.54
C ASP A 172 -12.21 6.67 -14.59
N GLY A 173 -12.13 5.38 -14.20
CA GLY A 173 -12.45 4.23 -15.04
C GLY A 173 -11.27 3.72 -15.88
N LYS A 174 -10.08 4.26 -15.68
CA LYS A 174 -8.78 3.69 -16.03
C LYS A 174 -8.26 2.91 -14.81
N VAL A 175 -7.09 2.30 -14.94
CA VAL A 175 -6.71 1.19 -14.03
C VAL A 175 -5.21 1.09 -13.86
N ASP A 176 -4.41 1.32 -14.91
CA ASP A 176 -2.96 1.24 -14.80
C ASP A 176 -2.32 1.88 -16.05
N HIS A 177 -1.04 2.23 -15.95
CA HIS A 177 -0.23 2.56 -17.13
C HIS A 177 -0.19 1.39 -18.13
N PRO A 178 -0.29 1.62 -19.45
CA PRO A 178 -0.34 2.91 -20.16
C PRO A 178 -1.78 3.36 -20.48
N SER A 179 -2.77 2.69 -19.91
CA SER A 179 -4.19 2.95 -20.23
C SER A 179 -4.73 4.11 -19.41
N ASP A 180 -4.13 4.31 -18.24
CA ASP A 180 -4.34 5.41 -17.33
C ASP A 180 -3.48 6.61 -17.70
N VAL A 181 -4.11 7.79 -17.77
CA VAL A 181 -3.46 9.04 -18.14
C VAL A 181 -2.84 9.75 -16.94
N GLY A 182 -3.31 9.47 -15.72
CA GLY A 182 -2.69 9.94 -14.49
C GLY A 182 -1.39 9.21 -14.16
N CYS A 183 -1.09 8.13 -14.88
CA CYS A 183 0.16 7.40 -14.76
C CYS A 183 1.19 7.78 -15.84
N SER A 184 2.24 8.49 -15.43
CA SER A 184 3.42 8.71 -16.29
C SER A 184 4.24 7.43 -16.49
N SER A 185 4.21 6.52 -15.53
CA SER A 185 4.87 5.22 -15.56
C SER A 185 4.20 4.19 -14.64
N ALA A 186 4.42 2.90 -14.90
CA ALA A 186 4.02 1.82 -14.00
C ALA A 186 4.76 1.84 -12.63
N GLY A 187 5.71 2.76 -12.43
CA GLY A 187 6.43 2.95 -11.18
C GLY A 187 5.83 4.02 -10.27
N ASP A 188 4.77 4.71 -10.71
CA ASP A 188 4.23 5.89 -10.05
C ASP A 188 3.24 5.50 -8.95
N TRP A 189 3.42 6.09 -7.78
CA TRP A 189 2.69 5.71 -6.57
C TRP A 189 1.28 6.30 -6.50
N THR A 190 0.88 7.09 -7.48
CA THR A 190 -0.46 7.65 -7.56
C THR A 190 -0.99 7.64 -8.98
N GLU A 191 -2.29 7.36 -9.12
CA GLU A 191 -3.05 7.52 -10.37
C GLU A 191 -3.60 8.94 -10.56
N LEU A 192 -3.35 9.86 -9.62
CA LEU A 192 -3.81 11.23 -9.76
C LEU A 192 -3.04 11.99 -10.86
N PRO A 193 -3.72 12.69 -11.78
CA PRO A 193 -3.08 13.58 -12.75
C PRO A 193 -2.19 14.63 -12.06
N ASP A 194 -1.06 14.98 -12.68
CA ASP A 194 -0.09 15.99 -12.21
C ASP A 194 -0.76 17.23 -11.59
N CYS A 195 -1.80 17.76 -12.26
CA CYS A 195 -2.50 18.97 -11.80
C CYS A 195 -3.48 18.80 -10.62
N SER A 196 -3.49 17.62 -9.98
CA SER A 196 -4.34 17.30 -8.82
C SER A 196 -3.70 16.37 -7.78
N ASN A 197 -2.42 16.04 -7.94
CA ASN A 197 -1.74 15.02 -7.13
C ASN A 197 -1.05 15.61 -5.86
N GLY A 198 -1.05 16.93 -5.69
CA GLY A 198 -0.43 17.59 -4.53
C GLY A 198 1.08 17.78 -4.62
N VAL A 199 1.67 17.59 -5.80
CA VAL A 199 3.11 17.70 -6.07
C VAL A 199 3.37 18.81 -7.09
N ASP A 200 4.38 19.63 -6.83
CA ASP A 200 4.91 20.60 -7.78
C ASP A 200 5.79 19.86 -8.81
N ASP A 201 5.18 19.32 -9.85
CA ASP A 201 5.81 18.43 -10.83
C ASP A 201 6.73 19.20 -11.80
N ASP A 202 6.39 20.45 -12.15
CA ASP A 202 7.22 21.35 -12.97
C ASP A 202 8.26 22.18 -12.16
N ARG A 203 8.11 22.19 -10.83
CA ARG A 203 9.00 22.85 -9.85
C ARG A 203 9.02 24.38 -9.94
N ASP A 204 7.92 25.00 -10.31
CA ASP A 204 7.79 26.45 -10.39
C ASP A 204 7.28 27.10 -9.10
N GLY A 205 6.92 26.27 -8.11
CA GLY A 205 6.48 26.67 -6.78
C GLY A 205 4.96 26.78 -6.63
N TRP A 206 4.19 26.45 -7.67
CA TRP A 206 2.78 26.11 -7.58
C TRP A 206 2.63 24.59 -7.44
N THR A 207 1.43 24.01 -7.49
CA THR A 207 1.28 22.60 -7.03
C THR A 207 0.11 21.91 -7.69
N ASP A 208 -1.04 22.57 -7.84
CA ASP A 208 -2.22 21.97 -8.47
C ASP A 208 -3.20 23.05 -8.92
N HIS A 209 -4.11 22.68 -9.83
CA HIS A 209 -5.29 23.49 -10.13
C HIS A 209 -6.16 23.70 -8.86
N PRO A 210 -6.75 24.89 -8.64
CA PRO A 210 -6.78 26.09 -9.50
C PRO A 210 -5.67 27.10 -9.22
N ASN A 211 -4.75 26.75 -8.32
CA ASN A 211 -3.71 27.67 -7.87
C ASN A 211 -2.53 27.68 -8.85
N ASP A 212 -2.28 26.56 -9.50
CA ASP A 212 -1.29 26.40 -10.54
C ASP A 212 -1.78 26.95 -11.89
N PRO A 213 -1.15 28.02 -12.43
CA PRO A 213 -1.49 28.58 -13.73
C PRO A 213 -1.05 27.74 -14.92
N SER A 214 -0.12 26.80 -14.73
CA SER A 214 0.36 25.85 -15.74
C SER A 214 -0.62 24.69 -15.92
N CYS A 215 -1.56 24.51 -15.00
CA CYS A 215 -2.64 23.55 -15.10
C CYS A 215 -3.87 24.11 -15.84
N VAL A 216 -4.23 23.48 -16.95
CA VAL A 216 -5.43 23.84 -17.73
C VAL A 216 -6.73 23.47 -16.99
N ASP A 217 -6.72 22.35 -16.27
CA ASP A 217 -7.74 21.88 -15.33
C ASP A 217 -7.15 20.82 -14.38
N ALA A 218 -7.96 20.30 -13.45
CA ALA A 218 -7.52 19.31 -12.46
C ALA A 218 -7.38 17.89 -13.01
N LEU A 219 -7.76 17.62 -14.26
CA LEU A 219 -7.61 16.29 -14.89
C LEU A 219 -6.41 16.24 -15.85
N ALA A 220 -5.67 17.34 -15.97
CA ALA A 220 -4.49 17.42 -16.81
C ALA A 220 -3.30 16.68 -16.18
N ASN A 221 -2.65 15.84 -16.97
CA ASN A 221 -1.48 15.04 -16.60
C ASN A 221 -0.16 15.70 -17.03
N THR A 222 -0.19 17.01 -17.21
CA THR A 222 0.98 17.81 -17.58
C THR A 222 0.79 19.21 -17.03
N GLU A 223 1.75 19.65 -16.23
CA GLU A 223 1.92 21.05 -15.83
C GLU A 223 2.68 21.85 -16.90
N THR A 224 2.34 21.63 -18.18
CA THR A 224 3.01 22.31 -19.29
C THR A 224 2.47 23.71 -19.47
N ARG A 225 3.37 24.69 -19.46
CA ARG A 225 3.07 26.09 -19.72
C ARG A 225 2.55 26.25 -21.16
N PRO A 226 1.37 26.88 -21.39
CA PRO A 226 0.85 27.15 -22.73
C PRO A 226 1.78 27.94 -23.67
N CYS A 227 2.81 28.56 -23.10
CA CYS A 227 3.83 29.32 -23.81
C CYS A 227 5.17 28.58 -23.97
N SER A 228 5.21 27.28 -23.70
CA SER A 228 6.38 26.41 -23.87
C SER A 228 6.00 24.95 -24.14
N ASP A 229 4.78 24.69 -24.62
CA ASP A 229 4.23 23.35 -24.88
C ASP A 229 4.30 22.94 -26.37
N GLY A 230 4.75 23.85 -27.25
CA GLY A 230 4.88 23.60 -28.68
C GLY A 230 3.56 23.65 -29.45
N LEU A 231 2.47 24.10 -28.82
CA LEU A 231 1.15 24.17 -29.40
C LEU A 231 0.74 25.63 -29.67
N ASP A 232 -0.05 25.81 -30.74
CA ASP A 232 -0.72 27.08 -31.05
C ASP A 232 -2.08 27.04 -30.36
N ASN A 233 -2.12 27.46 -29.09
CA ASN A 233 -3.28 27.28 -28.23
C ASN A 233 -4.39 28.33 -28.50
N ASP A 234 -4.10 29.39 -29.27
CA ASP A 234 -5.07 30.41 -29.68
C ASP A 234 -5.45 30.38 -31.18
N GLY A 235 -4.75 29.57 -31.99
CA GLY A 235 -5.01 29.34 -33.41
C GLY A 235 -4.57 30.47 -34.32
N ASP A 236 -3.67 31.36 -33.88
CA ASP A 236 -3.15 32.48 -34.66
C ASP A 236 -1.97 32.12 -35.59
N GLY A 237 -1.49 30.88 -35.49
CA GLY A 237 -0.39 30.32 -36.27
C GLY A 237 1.00 30.52 -35.65
N LYS A 238 1.08 30.96 -34.39
CA LYS A 238 2.31 31.05 -33.59
C LYS A 238 2.17 30.20 -32.32
N TYR A 239 3.30 29.86 -31.71
CA TYR A 239 3.35 29.01 -30.53
C TYR A 239 4.52 29.46 -29.64
N ASP A 240 4.39 29.21 -28.34
CA ASP A 240 5.43 29.42 -27.33
C ASP A 240 6.04 30.85 -27.30
N ALA A 241 7.35 30.94 -27.11
CA ALA A 241 8.13 32.17 -27.13
C ALA A 241 8.09 32.91 -28.48
N ALA A 242 7.60 32.28 -29.55
CA ALA A 242 7.35 32.95 -30.82
C ALA A 242 5.99 33.67 -30.84
N ASP A 243 5.11 33.35 -29.88
CA ASP A 243 3.82 34.01 -29.71
C ASP A 243 3.95 35.34 -28.93
N PRO A 244 3.54 36.49 -29.52
CA PRO A 244 3.58 37.80 -28.84
C PRO A 244 2.69 37.91 -27.60
N GLN A 245 1.69 37.04 -27.48
CA GLN A 245 0.77 36.95 -26.35
C GLN A 245 1.41 36.21 -25.17
N CYS A 246 2.48 35.45 -25.41
CA CYS A 246 3.36 34.87 -24.40
C CYS A 246 4.34 35.88 -23.78
N GLY A 247 3.94 37.16 -23.69
CA GLY A 247 4.80 38.33 -23.48
C GLY A 247 5.88 38.22 -22.39
N ASN A 248 5.60 37.60 -21.25
CA ASN A 248 6.57 37.30 -20.19
C ASN A 248 6.74 35.80 -19.91
N GLY A 249 6.01 34.91 -20.60
CA GLY A 249 6.12 33.45 -20.49
C GLY A 249 5.38 32.79 -19.32
N TRP A 250 4.53 33.53 -18.59
CA TRP A 250 3.89 33.09 -17.32
C TRP A 250 2.36 33.25 -17.30
N GLY A 251 1.69 33.27 -18.47
CA GLY A 251 0.24 33.42 -18.52
C GLY A 251 -0.38 32.58 -19.62
N PRO A 252 -1.68 32.26 -19.52
CA PRO A 252 -2.39 31.59 -20.60
C PRO A 252 -2.30 32.44 -21.87
N GLU A 253 -2.16 31.81 -23.03
CA GLU A 253 -2.37 32.45 -24.33
C GLU A 253 -3.80 33.02 -24.32
N LYS A 254 -3.93 34.31 -24.00
CA LYS A 254 -5.23 34.94 -23.84
C LYS A 254 -5.82 35.09 -25.21
N SER A 255 -6.95 34.44 -25.49
CA SER A 255 -7.76 34.68 -26.70
C SER A 255 -8.25 36.14 -26.73
N SER A 256 -7.38 37.07 -27.11
CA SER A 256 -7.69 38.48 -27.24
C SER A 256 -8.18 38.71 -28.65
N CYS A 257 -9.46 38.41 -28.86
CA CYS A 257 -10.29 39.27 -29.70
C CYS A 257 -10.19 40.71 -29.18
N GLY A 258 -9.23 41.46 -29.70
CA GLY A 258 -8.95 42.85 -29.34
C GLY A 258 -8.78 43.71 -30.59
N PHE A 259 -9.89 44.08 -31.23
CA PHE A 259 -9.98 45.17 -32.21
C PHE A 259 -9.69 46.55 -31.57
N GLY A 260 -8.57 46.71 -30.87
CA GLY A 260 -8.30 47.88 -30.00
C GLY A 260 -7.40 48.96 -30.59
N ALA A 261 -6.37 48.60 -31.39
CA ALA A 261 -5.44 49.58 -31.94
C ALA A 261 -5.75 49.96 -33.40
N GLU A 262 -6.20 49.00 -34.20
CA GLU A 262 -6.43 49.18 -35.63
C GLU A 262 -7.67 50.06 -35.90
N LEU A 263 -8.73 49.92 -35.08
CA LEU A 263 -9.93 50.76 -35.22
C LEU A 263 -9.72 52.19 -34.68
N ALA A 264 -8.84 52.39 -33.70
CA ALA A 264 -8.48 53.72 -33.21
C ALA A 264 -7.70 54.52 -34.27
N LEU A 265 -6.79 53.85 -35.01
CA LEU A 265 -6.10 54.45 -36.15
C LEU A 265 -7.05 54.73 -37.33
N ALA A 266 -7.98 53.82 -37.61
CA ALA A 266 -8.97 54.03 -38.68
C ALA A 266 -9.96 55.18 -38.37
N LEU A 267 -10.44 55.30 -37.13
CA LEU A 267 -11.33 56.40 -36.72
C LEU A 267 -10.59 57.75 -36.59
N GLY A 268 -9.32 57.74 -36.22
CA GLY A 268 -8.45 58.93 -36.24
C GLY A 268 -8.24 59.46 -37.66
N ALA A 269 -7.98 58.58 -38.63
CA ALA A 269 -7.79 58.95 -40.04
C ALA A 269 -9.08 59.48 -40.70
N LEU A 270 -10.26 58.94 -40.33
CA LEU A 270 -11.56 59.44 -40.80
C LEU A 270 -11.93 60.82 -40.21
N ARG A 271 -11.52 61.13 -38.97
CA ARG A 271 -11.70 62.47 -38.37
C ARG A 271 -10.78 63.52 -38.99
N LEU A 272 -9.56 63.17 -39.43
CA LEU A 272 -8.68 64.11 -40.15
C LEU A 272 -9.15 64.36 -41.60
N ARG A 273 -9.65 63.33 -42.30
CA ARG A 273 -10.20 63.52 -43.66
C ARG A 273 -11.41 64.45 -43.70
N ARG A 274 -12.27 64.43 -42.68
CA ARG A 274 -13.42 65.37 -42.60
C ARG A 274 -13.03 66.82 -42.33
N ARG A 275 -11.86 67.09 -41.73
CA ARG A 275 -11.39 68.48 -41.50
C ARG A 275 -10.71 69.10 -42.72
N LEU A 276 -10.16 68.31 -43.64
CA LEU A 276 -9.48 68.82 -44.82
C LEU A 276 -10.41 69.11 -46.02
N SER A 277 -11.65 68.61 -45.99
CA SER A 277 -12.64 68.84 -47.07
C SER A 277 -13.64 69.98 -46.79
N GLY A 278 -13.47 70.76 -45.70
CA GLY A 278 -14.43 71.77 -45.24
C GLY A 278 -14.03 73.24 -45.41
N ALA A 279 -12.85 73.56 -45.95
CA ALA A 279 -12.41 74.95 -46.13
C ALA A 279 -12.90 75.50 -47.49
N GLY A 280 -14.20 75.82 -47.56
CA GLY A 280 -14.79 76.60 -48.65
C GLY A 280 -14.34 78.07 -48.64
N ALA A 281 -14.31 78.64 -49.85
CA ALA A 281 -13.87 79.99 -50.21
C ALA A 281 -14.52 81.16 -49.42
N PRO A 282 -13.87 82.34 -49.35
CA PRO A 282 -14.41 83.55 -48.70
C PRO A 282 -15.41 84.31 -49.61
N PRO A 283 -16.21 85.23 -49.03
CA PRO A 283 -17.40 85.80 -49.66
C PRO A 283 -17.17 87.17 -50.34
N GLY A 284 -18.09 87.55 -51.22
CA GLY A 284 -18.25 88.93 -51.71
C GLY A 284 -18.56 89.00 -53.19
#